data_AF-A0A7S0SNR7-F1
#
_entry.id   AF-A0A7S0SNR7-F1
#
_cell.length_a   1.000
_cell.length_b   1.000
_cell.length_c   1.000
_cell.angle_alpha   90.00
_cell.angle_beta   90.00
_cell.angle_gamma   90.00
#
_symmetry.space_group_name_H-M   'P 1'
#
loop_
_entity.id
_entity.type
_entity.pdbx_description
1 polymer ?
#
loop_
_entity_poly.entity_id
_entity_poly.type
_entity_poly.pdbx_seq_one_letter_code
_entity_poly.pdbx_strand_id
1 'polypeptide(L)'
;MSLGDDFDAMFSAPSPHANRGGAGAGASAVIIDDMFGPAMGAAFSGWGGAGVISSQVSANEIVYQPGSDDEEQEGDTPHRKELRRQRHQRNRDRIGGKLQEKRDREAAAVAEQAERQVLQDLIGADIDDWIRTNQGNVRTMLSNLGAVLWAGHTYKSPGLNDLVSPAAVRKSYHKALVVIHPDKVRQRGGDTSQVYIADKVFDQVRDAFKAMEAKEL
;
A
#
# COMPACT_ATOMS: atom_id res chain seq x y z
N MET A 1 -40.70 35.19 32.46
CA MET A 1 -40.09 35.07 31.12
C MET A 1 -39.18 33.86 31.18
N SER A 2 -39.78 32.71 30.89
CA SER A 2 -39.21 31.38 31.09
C SER A 2 -38.48 30.96 29.82
N LEU A 3 -37.22 30.54 29.97
CA LEU A 3 -36.44 29.87 28.93
C LEU A 3 -37.17 28.58 28.57
N GLY A 4 -37.74 28.54 27.37
CA GLY A 4 -38.34 27.36 26.78
C GLY A 4 -37.33 26.68 25.87
N ASP A 5 -37.21 25.37 26.07
CA ASP A 5 -36.57 24.38 25.24
C ASP A 5 -36.91 24.52 23.74
N ASP A 6 -35.92 24.92 22.94
CA ASP A 6 -35.96 24.94 21.48
C ASP A 6 -34.73 24.19 20.92
N PHE A 7 -34.54 22.93 21.33
CA PHE A 7 -33.61 21.99 20.68
C PHE A 7 -34.28 20.67 20.24
N ASP A 8 -35.60 20.57 20.38
CA ASP A 8 -36.35 19.31 20.17
C ASP A 8 -37.27 19.31 18.93
N ALA A 9 -37.08 20.26 18.00
CA ALA A 9 -37.93 20.43 16.81
C ALA A 9 -37.23 20.14 15.47
N MET A 10 -36.01 19.60 15.47
CA MET A 10 -35.34 19.15 14.23
C MET A 10 -35.69 17.69 13.87
N PHE A 11 -36.39 16.97 14.75
CA PHE A 11 -36.87 15.61 14.51
C PHE A 11 -38.40 15.57 14.53
N SER A 12 -39.03 16.17 13.54
CA SER A 12 -40.47 15.98 13.30
C SER A 12 -40.72 15.25 11.98
N ALA A 13 -40.96 13.94 12.14
CA ALA A 13 -41.99 13.09 11.50
C ALA A 13 -41.89 12.77 9.98
N PRO A 14 -42.41 11.61 9.49
CA PRO A 14 -43.56 10.89 10.04
C PRO A 14 -43.49 9.34 10.10
N SER A 15 -44.39 8.76 10.91
CA SER A 15 -44.85 7.36 10.81
C SER A 15 -45.76 7.17 9.59
N PRO A 16 -45.86 5.95 9.02
CA PRO A 16 -47.15 5.26 9.11
C PRO A 16 -47.09 3.73 9.29
N HIS A 17 -48.22 3.22 9.76
CA HIS A 17 -48.57 1.84 10.09
C HIS A 17 -48.52 0.83 8.93
N ALA A 18 -48.42 -0.44 9.36
CA ALA A 18 -48.41 -1.68 8.59
C ALA A 18 -49.67 -1.97 7.74
N ASN A 19 -49.50 -2.67 6.61
CA ASN A 19 -50.39 -3.78 6.23
C ASN A 19 -49.76 -4.82 5.27
N ARG A 20 -49.69 -6.04 5.81
CA ARG A 20 -49.73 -7.43 5.31
C ARG A 20 -49.95 -7.78 3.82
N GLY A 21 -49.15 -8.77 3.38
CA GLY A 21 -49.46 -9.83 2.39
C GLY A 21 -48.46 -9.90 1.22
N GLY A 22 -47.82 -10.99 0.83
CA GLY A 22 -47.75 -12.39 1.24
C GLY A 22 -46.84 -13.16 0.26
N ALA A 23 -46.28 -14.28 0.72
CA ALA A 23 -45.67 -15.40 -0.02
C ALA A 23 -44.38 -15.17 -0.86
N GLY A 24 -43.34 -15.97 -0.57
CA GLY A 24 -42.23 -16.18 -1.50
C GLY A 24 -40.95 -16.64 -0.81
N ALA A 25 -40.61 -17.91 -0.99
CA ALA A 25 -39.50 -18.63 -0.39
C ALA A 25 -38.09 -18.08 -0.71
N GLY A 26 -37.11 -18.42 0.15
CA GLY A 26 -35.79 -18.86 -0.31
C GLY A 26 -34.59 -17.95 -0.01
N ALA A 27 -33.81 -18.36 0.98
CA ALA A 27 -32.33 -18.41 1.00
C ALA A 27 -31.51 -17.15 0.63
N SER A 28 -30.97 -16.51 1.68
CA SER A 28 -29.55 -16.17 1.87
C SER A 28 -28.67 -15.90 0.65
N ALA A 29 -28.26 -14.63 0.51
CA ALA A 29 -27.15 -14.19 -0.32
C ALA A 29 -25.84 -14.85 0.13
N VAL A 30 -25.31 -15.72 -0.73
CA VAL A 30 -23.97 -16.28 -0.65
C VAL A 30 -23.09 -15.55 -1.66
N ILE A 31 -21.93 -15.13 -1.17
CA ILE A 31 -20.76 -14.64 -1.86
C ILE A 31 -20.40 -15.62 -2.99
N ILE A 32 -20.37 -15.14 -4.23
CA ILE A 32 -19.75 -15.85 -5.37
C ILE A 32 -18.40 -15.15 -5.53
N ASP A 33 -17.32 -15.59 -4.89
CA ASP A 33 -16.54 -16.84 -5.06
C ASP A 33 -15.91 -16.97 -6.45
N ASP A 34 -14.66 -16.53 -6.51
CA ASP A 34 -13.51 -17.29 -7.00
C ASP A 34 -13.74 -18.33 -8.11
N MET A 35 -14.34 -17.88 -9.22
CA MET A 35 -14.49 -18.72 -10.41
C MET A 35 -13.20 -18.75 -11.26
N PHE A 36 -12.04 -19.02 -10.64
CA PHE A 36 -10.89 -19.72 -11.23
C PHE A 36 -9.79 -19.95 -10.16
N GLY A 37 -10.16 -20.62 -9.06
CA GLY A 37 -9.20 -21.20 -8.12
C GLY A 37 -8.57 -22.50 -8.66
N PRO A 38 -7.28 -22.79 -8.36
CA PRO A 38 -6.54 -23.93 -8.91
C PRO A 38 -6.75 -25.19 -8.07
N ALA A 39 -7.92 -25.82 -8.17
CA ALA A 39 -8.12 -27.20 -7.73
C ALA A 39 -9.48 -27.71 -8.22
N MET A 40 -9.50 -28.50 -9.30
CA MET A 40 -10.39 -29.67 -9.46
C MET A 40 -9.90 -30.48 -10.65
N GLY A 41 -9.24 -31.58 -10.34
CA GLY A 41 -9.17 -32.72 -11.24
C GLY A 41 -10.55 -33.34 -11.40
N ALA A 42 -10.73 -33.94 -12.57
CA ALA A 42 -11.77 -34.89 -12.95
C ALA A 42 -13.19 -34.36 -13.29
N ALA A 43 -13.56 -34.67 -14.54
CA ALA A 43 -14.89 -34.99 -15.04
C ALA A 43 -15.89 -33.84 -15.34
N PHE A 44 -15.72 -33.24 -16.52
CA PHE A 44 -16.86 -32.85 -17.36
C PHE A 44 -16.67 -33.44 -18.77
N SER A 45 -17.35 -34.54 -19.04
CA SER A 45 -17.44 -35.15 -20.37
C SER A 45 -18.80 -34.82 -20.99
N GLY A 46 -18.80 -34.06 -22.08
CA GLY A 46 -19.93 -34.02 -23.01
C GLY A 46 -20.27 -32.65 -23.59
N TRP A 47 -19.60 -32.24 -24.67
CA TRP A 47 -20.18 -32.10 -26.03
C TRP A 47 -19.26 -31.26 -26.92
N GLY A 48 -18.47 -31.94 -27.77
CA GLY A 48 -18.04 -31.47 -29.09
C GLY A 48 -16.89 -30.45 -29.20
N GLY A 49 -15.71 -30.93 -29.65
CA GLY A 49 -14.74 -30.12 -30.40
C GLY A 49 -13.42 -29.87 -29.68
N ALA A 50 -12.34 -30.48 -30.18
CA ALA A 50 -11.01 -30.48 -29.60
C ALA A 50 -10.34 -29.10 -29.58
N GLY A 51 -9.82 -28.73 -28.41
CA GLY A 51 -8.89 -27.62 -28.24
C GLY A 51 -8.24 -27.74 -26.87
N VAL A 52 -7.01 -28.24 -26.82
CA VAL A 52 -6.22 -28.34 -25.59
C VAL A 52 -5.91 -26.92 -25.14
N ILE A 53 -6.53 -26.45 -24.06
CA ILE A 53 -6.07 -25.22 -23.41
C ILE A 53 -4.82 -25.59 -22.60
N SER A 54 -3.70 -25.75 -23.31
CA SER A 54 -2.38 -25.69 -22.72
C SER A 54 -1.90 -24.25 -22.89
N SER A 55 -2.08 -23.44 -21.87
CA SER A 55 -1.46 -22.14 -21.80
C SER A 55 -1.26 -21.77 -20.35
N GLN A 56 -0.01 -21.86 -19.88
CA GLN A 56 0.44 -21.02 -18.79
C GLN A 56 0.29 -19.57 -19.26
N VAL A 57 -0.87 -18.98 -19.01
CA VAL A 57 -1.12 -17.56 -19.29
C VAL A 57 -0.35 -16.77 -18.25
N SER A 58 0.80 -16.23 -18.66
CA SER A 58 1.37 -15.10 -17.93
C SER A 58 0.40 -13.94 -18.08
N ALA A 59 -0.06 -13.36 -16.97
CA ALA A 59 -1.05 -12.29 -16.93
C ALA A 59 -0.65 -11.01 -17.70
N ASN A 60 0.56 -10.97 -18.28
CA ASN A 60 1.15 -9.84 -18.97
C ASN A 60 1.24 -10.01 -20.51
N GLU A 61 0.87 -11.17 -21.05
CA GLU A 61 0.95 -11.47 -22.49
C GLU A 61 -0.31 -12.20 -22.97
N ILE A 62 -1.36 -11.43 -23.27
CA ILE A 62 -2.58 -11.95 -23.90
C ILE A 62 -2.40 -11.82 -25.41
N VAL A 63 -2.06 -12.92 -26.07
CA VAL A 63 -1.96 -13.00 -27.53
C VAL A 63 -3.35 -13.32 -28.11
N TYR A 64 -3.88 -12.44 -28.95
CA TYR A 64 -5.14 -12.70 -29.65
C TYR A 64 -4.93 -13.79 -30.71
N GLN A 65 -5.46 -14.98 -30.45
CA GLN A 65 -5.61 -16.04 -31.46
C GLN A 65 -7.01 -15.96 -32.07
N PRO A 66 -7.12 -15.84 -33.40
CA PRO A 66 -8.41 -15.93 -34.09
C PRO A 66 -8.97 -17.35 -33.93
N GLY A 67 -10.29 -17.47 -33.75
CA GLY A 67 -10.97 -18.77 -33.69
C GLY A 67 -11.23 -19.37 -35.08
N SER A 68 -11.71 -20.62 -35.13
CA SER A 68 -12.03 -21.33 -36.38
C SER A 68 -13.09 -20.65 -37.26
N ASP A 69 -14.05 -19.92 -36.65
CA ASP A 69 -15.10 -19.17 -37.37
C ASP A 69 -14.59 -17.89 -38.05
N ASP A 70 -13.35 -17.57 -37.73
CA ASP A 70 -12.68 -16.30 -37.86
C ASP A 70 -11.49 -16.48 -38.86
N GLU A 71 -11.02 -17.71 -39.10
CA GLU A 71 -10.07 -18.06 -40.17
C GLU A 71 -10.63 -17.85 -41.60
N GLU A 72 -9.75 -17.59 -42.57
CA GLU A 72 -10.12 -17.45 -43.97
C GLU A 72 -10.59 -18.79 -44.56
N GLN A 73 -11.84 -18.84 -45.06
CA GLN A 73 -12.43 -20.06 -45.64
C GLN A 73 -12.35 -20.05 -47.17
N GLU A 74 -11.99 -21.19 -47.76
CA GLU A 74 -11.92 -21.37 -49.21
C GLU A 74 -13.34 -21.33 -49.83
N GLY A 75 -13.60 -20.37 -50.71
CA GLY A 75 -14.92 -20.13 -51.33
C GLY A 75 -15.69 -18.90 -50.82
N ASP A 76 -15.07 -18.04 -50.00
CA ASP A 76 -15.74 -16.86 -49.42
C ASP A 76 -15.95 -15.71 -50.42
N THR A 77 -17.07 -15.00 -50.32
CA THR A 77 -17.30 -13.77 -51.11
C THR A 77 -16.44 -12.61 -50.57
N PRO A 78 -15.98 -11.67 -51.42
CA PRO A 78 -15.07 -10.60 -50.99
C PRO A 78 -15.65 -9.72 -49.88
N HIS A 79 -16.97 -9.53 -49.86
CA HIS A 79 -17.66 -8.77 -48.81
C HIS A 79 -17.64 -9.46 -47.44
N ARG A 80 -17.75 -10.80 -47.42
CA ARG A 80 -17.76 -11.61 -46.19
C ARG A 80 -16.35 -11.74 -45.60
N LYS A 81 -15.33 -11.84 -46.46
CA LYS A 81 -13.91 -11.77 -46.08
C LYS A 81 -13.57 -10.46 -45.38
N GLU A 82 -14.05 -9.33 -45.91
CA GLU A 82 -13.82 -8.00 -45.32
C GLU A 82 -14.52 -7.83 -43.95
N LEU A 83 -15.77 -8.30 -43.80
CA LEU A 83 -16.49 -8.27 -42.52
C LEU A 83 -15.82 -9.11 -41.42
N ARG A 84 -15.15 -10.22 -41.78
CA ARG A 84 -14.32 -10.99 -40.83
C ARG A 84 -13.08 -10.21 -40.45
N ARG A 85 -12.33 -9.70 -41.43
CA ARG A 85 -11.13 -8.89 -41.21
C ARG A 85 -11.41 -7.71 -40.27
N GLN A 86 -12.54 -7.03 -40.45
CA GLN A 86 -12.94 -5.92 -39.58
C GLN A 86 -13.28 -6.36 -38.15
N ARG A 87 -13.89 -7.54 -37.97
CA ARG A 87 -14.12 -8.14 -36.63
C ARG A 87 -12.81 -8.52 -35.95
N HIS A 88 -11.88 -9.12 -36.69
CA HIS A 88 -10.53 -9.42 -36.21
C HIS A 88 -9.79 -8.19 -35.76
N GLN A 89 -9.80 -7.15 -36.58
CA GLN A 89 -9.17 -5.87 -36.28
C GLN A 89 -9.74 -5.31 -34.98
N ARG A 90 -11.08 -5.22 -34.88
CA ARG A 90 -11.76 -4.72 -33.68
C ARG A 90 -11.46 -5.54 -32.44
N ASN A 91 -11.43 -6.87 -32.55
CA ASN A 91 -11.12 -7.74 -31.40
C ASN A 91 -9.66 -7.58 -30.97
N ARG A 92 -8.73 -7.56 -31.92
CA ARG A 92 -7.30 -7.34 -31.67
C ARG A 92 -7.04 -5.98 -31.04
N ASP A 93 -7.67 -4.93 -31.54
CA ASP A 93 -7.53 -3.56 -31.02
C ASP A 93 -8.12 -3.44 -29.60
N ARG A 94 -9.26 -4.09 -29.33
CA ARG A 94 -9.85 -4.13 -27.97
C ARG A 94 -8.97 -4.87 -26.98
N ILE A 95 -8.38 -6.00 -27.39
CA ILE A 95 -7.50 -6.80 -26.53
C ILE A 95 -6.18 -6.05 -26.30
N GLY A 96 -5.59 -5.49 -27.36
CA GLY A 96 -4.38 -4.69 -27.28
C GLY A 96 -4.56 -3.44 -26.41
N GLY A 97 -5.65 -2.71 -26.59
CA GLY A 97 -5.97 -1.52 -25.79
C GLY A 97 -6.14 -1.83 -24.31
N LYS A 98 -6.85 -2.91 -23.96
CA LYS A 98 -6.99 -3.35 -22.56
C LYS A 98 -5.66 -3.78 -21.94
N LEU A 99 -4.81 -4.46 -22.71
CA LEU A 99 -3.49 -4.87 -22.24
C LEU A 99 -2.57 -3.68 -22.02
N GLN A 100 -2.62 -2.69 -22.91
CA GLN A 100 -1.86 -1.45 -22.79
C GLN A 100 -2.32 -0.64 -21.57
N GLU A 101 -3.64 -0.47 -21.37
CA GLU A 101 -4.18 0.23 -20.17
C GLU A 101 -3.72 -0.43 -18.87
N LYS A 102 -3.72 -1.77 -18.83
CA LYS A 102 -3.21 -2.52 -17.68
C LYS A 102 -1.72 -2.25 -17.45
N ARG A 103 -0.90 -2.32 -18.51
CA ARG A 103 0.55 -2.04 -18.42
C ARG A 103 0.83 -0.61 -17.99
N ASP A 104 0.08 0.36 -18.51
CA ASP A 104 0.25 1.77 -18.16
C ASP A 104 -0.12 2.01 -16.68
N ARG A 105 -1.17 1.34 -16.17
CA ARG A 105 -1.53 1.39 -14.75
C ARG A 105 -0.45 0.76 -13.86
N GLU A 106 0.05 -0.41 -14.23
CA GLU A 106 1.14 -1.08 -13.49
C GLU A 106 2.43 -0.25 -13.53
N ALA A 107 2.78 0.30 -14.68
CA ALA A 107 3.95 1.16 -14.85
C ALA A 107 3.85 2.43 -14.01
N ALA A 108 2.67 3.07 -13.97
CA ALA A 108 2.43 4.24 -13.13
C ALA A 108 2.56 3.91 -11.63
N ALA A 109 2.02 2.78 -11.20
CA ALA A 109 2.14 2.33 -9.80
C ALA A 109 3.60 2.03 -9.42
N VAL A 110 4.36 1.39 -10.32
CA VAL A 110 5.79 1.11 -10.10
C VAL A 110 6.61 2.40 -10.07
N ALA A 111 6.32 3.36 -10.95
CA ALA A 111 7.01 4.66 -10.96
C ALA A 111 6.77 5.44 -9.67
N GLU A 112 5.53 5.52 -9.19
CA GLU A 112 5.21 6.16 -7.91
C GLU A 112 5.93 5.48 -6.74
N GLN A 113 5.97 4.15 -6.73
CA GLN A 113 6.69 3.40 -5.71
C GLN A 113 8.20 3.62 -5.76
N ALA A 114 8.79 3.71 -6.96
CA ALA A 114 10.21 3.97 -7.15
C ALA A 114 10.60 5.37 -6.65
N GLU A 115 9.79 6.39 -6.93
CA GLU A 115 10.03 7.76 -6.41
C GLU A 115 10.01 7.79 -4.88
N ARG A 116 9.05 7.09 -4.26
CA ARG A 116 8.97 6.95 -2.79
C ARG A 116 10.19 6.22 -2.22
N GLN A 117 10.69 5.20 -2.92
CA GLN A 117 11.89 4.45 -2.50
C GLN A 117 13.15 5.29 -2.59
N VAL A 118 13.35 6.06 -3.66
CA VAL A 118 14.53 6.94 -3.80
C VAL A 118 14.60 7.94 -2.64
N LEU A 119 13.47 8.53 -2.24
CA LEU A 119 13.45 9.42 -1.08
C LEU A 119 13.81 8.71 0.23
N GLN A 120 13.33 7.47 0.42
CA GLN A 120 13.69 6.67 1.59
C GLN A 120 15.16 6.26 1.58
N ASP A 121 15.74 5.95 0.41
CA ASP A 121 17.15 5.58 0.28
C ASP A 121 18.07 6.75 0.57
N LEU A 122 17.74 7.96 0.08
CA LEU A 122 18.50 9.17 0.40
C LEU A 122 18.47 9.48 1.90
N ILE A 123 17.28 9.43 2.50
CA ILE A 123 17.12 9.61 3.95
C ILE A 123 17.86 8.51 4.73
N GLY A 124 17.81 7.27 4.25
CA GLY A 124 18.53 6.14 4.83
C GLY A 124 20.04 6.35 4.82
N ALA A 125 20.60 6.83 3.69
CA ALA A 125 22.02 7.15 3.58
C ALA A 125 22.45 8.24 4.56
N ASP A 126 21.66 9.31 4.71
CA ASP A 126 21.94 10.38 5.68
C ASP A 126 21.92 9.86 7.13
N ILE A 127 20.98 8.95 7.45
CA ILE A 127 20.93 8.28 8.76
C ILE A 127 22.16 7.40 8.96
N ASP A 128 22.53 6.57 8.00
CA ASP A 128 23.68 5.66 8.11
C ASP A 128 25.00 6.43 8.27
N ASP A 129 25.15 7.55 7.57
CA ASP A 129 26.28 8.46 7.70
C ASP A 129 26.35 9.09 9.09
N TRP A 130 25.19 9.49 9.63
CA TRP A 130 25.09 9.97 10.99
C TRP A 130 25.44 8.88 12.02
N ILE A 131 24.95 7.65 11.85
CA ILE A 131 25.26 6.51 12.72
C ILE A 131 26.78 6.25 12.73
N ARG A 132 27.38 6.21 11.53
CA ARG A 132 28.81 6.00 11.31
C ARG A 132 29.66 7.10 11.95
N THR A 133 29.25 8.36 11.81
CA THR A 133 29.95 9.52 12.40
C THR A 133 29.96 9.45 13.92
N ASN A 134 28.87 8.97 14.53
CA ASN A 134 28.76 8.90 15.98
C ASN A 134 29.36 7.62 16.59
N GLN A 135 29.76 6.64 15.77
CA GLN A 135 30.49 5.43 16.17
C GLN A 135 29.84 4.64 17.34
N GLY A 136 28.50 4.67 17.43
CA GLY A 136 27.77 4.01 18.51
C GLY A 136 28.01 4.62 19.91
N ASN A 137 28.56 5.82 20.02
CA ASN A 137 28.66 6.55 21.28
C ASN A 137 27.39 7.36 21.53
N VAL A 138 26.60 6.95 22.51
CA VAL A 138 25.33 7.62 22.84
C VAL A 138 25.49 9.10 23.20
N ARG A 139 26.64 9.55 23.72
CA ARG A 139 26.86 10.97 24.04
C ARG A 139 26.91 11.83 22.78
N THR A 140 27.65 11.39 21.77
CA THR A 140 27.75 12.10 20.48
C THR A 140 26.45 11.97 19.68
N MET A 141 25.81 10.81 19.75
CA MET A 141 24.48 10.62 19.15
C MET A 141 23.45 11.59 19.73
N LEU A 142 23.39 11.76 21.05
CA LEU A 142 22.42 12.70 21.65
C LEU A 142 22.72 14.15 21.32
N SER A 143 23.99 14.57 21.27
CA SER A 143 24.32 15.95 20.86
C SER A 143 23.97 16.21 19.39
N ASN A 144 24.27 15.25 18.52
CA ASN A 144 24.11 15.38 17.08
C ASN A 144 22.74 14.93 16.56
N LEU A 145 21.84 14.47 17.42
CA LEU A 145 20.50 13.99 17.05
C LEU A 145 19.72 15.02 16.25
N GLY A 146 19.84 16.31 16.61
CA GLY A 146 19.16 17.39 15.91
C GLY A 146 19.51 17.55 14.43
N ALA A 147 20.63 16.98 13.97
CA ALA A 147 21.09 17.08 12.57
C ALA A 147 20.40 16.09 11.62
N VAL A 148 19.92 14.95 12.13
CA VAL A 148 19.25 13.90 11.33
C VAL A 148 17.72 13.98 11.42
N LEU A 149 17.19 14.80 12.33
CA LEU A 149 15.76 14.97 12.51
C LEU A 149 15.15 15.94 11.48
N TRP A 150 13.85 15.80 11.26
CA TRP A 150 13.08 16.62 10.32
C TRP A 150 12.89 18.07 10.81
N ALA A 151 12.66 19.00 9.88
CA ALA A 151 12.43 20.41 10.20
C ALA A 151 11.26 20.60 11.18
N GLY A 152 11.46 21.42 12.21
CA GLY A 152 10.45 21.72 13.23
C GLY A 152 10.37 20.68 14.37
N HIS A 153 11.36 19.80 14.52
CA HIS A 153 11.45 18.92 15.69
C HIS A 153 11.58 19.73 17.00
N THR A 154 11.08 19.17 18.11
CA THR A 154 11.12 19.80 19.43
C THR A 154 12.35 19.40 20.25
N TYR A 155 13.32 18.74 19.63
CA TYR A 155 14.49 18.22 20.33
C TYR A 155 15.50 19.33 20.57
N LYS A 156 15.92 19.49 21.83
CA LYS A 156 17.00 20.40 22.20
C LYS A 156 18.29 19.59 22.32
N SER A 157 19.19 19.74 21.35
CA SER A 157 20.52 19.13 21.37
C SER A 157 21.31 19.60 22.59
N PRO A 158 21.65 18.71 23.54
CA PRO A 158 22.53 19.04 24.65
C PRO A 158 23.97 19.23 24.15
N GLY A 159 24.73 20.11 24.80
CA GLY A 159 26.16 20.21 24.57
C GLY A 159 26.89 19.00 25.14
N LEU A 160 28.06 18.64 24.59
CA LEU A 160 28.83 17.50 25.08
C LEU A 160 29.25 17.68 26.56
N ASN A 161 29.46 18.92 27.00
CA ASN A 161 29.75 19.28 28.39
C ASN A 161 28.62 18.91 29.36
N ASP A 162 27.36 18.93 28.90
CA ASP A 162 26.20 18.55 29.72
C ASP A 162 26.01 17.03 29.80
N LEU A 163 26.72 16.26 28.97
CA LEU A 163 26.63 14.80 28.85
C LEU A 163 27.80 14.05 29.49
N VAL A 164 28.55 14.73 30.38
CA VAL A 164 29.69 14.11 31.08
C VAL A 164 29.21 13.05 32.07
N SER A 165 28.19 13.36 32.88
CA SER A 165 27.69 12.44 33.90
C SER A 165 26.67 11.43 33.34
N PRO A 166 26.71 10.15 33.76
CA PRO A 166 25.74 9.13 33.33
C PRO A 166 24.29 9.55 33.59
N ALA A 167 24.03 10.21 34.73
CA ALA A 167 22.70 10.71 35.08
C ALA A 167 22.19 11.76 34.07
N ALA A 168 23.05 12.66 33.59
CA ALA A 168 22.68 13.64 32.59
C ALA A 168 22.46 13.01 31.22
N VAL A 169 23.24 11.97 30.86
CA VAL A 169 23.00 11.22 29.63
C VAL A 169 21.67 10.49 29.68
N ARG A 170 21.35 9.79 30.78
CA ARG A 170 20.03 9.16 30.99
C ARG A 170 18.90 10.17 30.81
N LYS A 171 18.99 11.34 31.43
CA LYS A 171 17.96 12.39 31.31
C LYS A 171 17.78 12.85 29.86
N SER A 172 18.86 13.03 29.13
CA SER A 172 18.84 13.47 27.73
C SER A 172 18.34 12.37 26.78
N TYR A 173 18.70 11.11 27.05
CA TYR A 173 18.20 9.93 26.36
C TYR A 173 16.68 9.82 26.44
N HIS A 174 16.09 9.89 27.65
CA HIS A 174 14.64 9.82 27.80
C HIS A 174 13.92 10.97 27.08
N LYS A 175 14.49 12.18 27.08
CA LYS A 175 13.95 13.31 26.29
C LYS A 175 14.01 13.03 24.79
N ALA A 176 15.09 12.44 24.29
CA ALA A 176 15.23 12.06 22.90
C ALA A 176 14.15 11.05 22.50
N LEU A 177 13.96 9.99 23.30
CA LEU A 177 12.94 8.95 23.03
C LEU A 177 11.55 9.54 22.84
N VAL A 178 11.15 10.54 23.62
CA VAL A 178 9.81 11.16 23.48
C VAL A 178 9.64 11.86 22.12
N VAL A 179 10.72 12.36 21.52
CA VAL A 179 10.67 13.04 20.22
C VAL A 179 10.77 12.04 19.07
N ILE A 180 11.65 11.05 19.20
CA ILE A 180 11.98 10.09 18.12
C ILE A 180 11.18 8.79 18.20
N HIS A 181 10.17 8.68 19.08
CA HIS A 181 9.36 7.48 19.16
C HIS A 181 8.42 7.39 17.95
N PRO A 182 8.44 6.30 17.16
CA PRO A 182 7.66 6.19 15.92
C PRO A 182 6.15 6.37 16.16
N ASP A 183 5.60 5.81 17.25
CA ASP A 183 4.20 6.02 17.63
C ASP A 183 3.84 7.50 17.88
N LYS A 184 4.71 8.26 18.55
CA LYS A 184 4.47 9.68 18.84
C LYS A 184 4.56 10.53 17.58
N VAL A 185 5.45 10.18 16.66
CA VAL A 185 5.56 10.83 15.34
C VAL A 185 4.28 10.58 14.54
N ARG A 186 3.76 9.35 14.53
CA ARG A 186 2.47 9.02 13.89
C ARG A 186 1.31 9.79 14.50
N GLN A 187 1.23 9.88 15.83
CA GLN A 187 0.17 10.64 16.53
C GLN A 187 0.18 12.14 16.23
N ARG A 188 1.36 12.73 15.96
CA ARG A 188 1.51 14.14 15.60
C ARG A 188 1.23 14.43 14.13
N GLY A 189 0.80 13.44 13.35
CA GLY A 189 0.59 13.55 11.91
C GLY A 189 1.90 13.59 11.11
N GLY A 190 2.96 12.98 11.64
CA GLY A 190 4.25 12.91 10.96
C GLY A 190 4.19 12.06 9.69
N ASP A 191 4.95 12.47 8.68
CA ASP A 191 5.02 11.77 7.41
C ASP A 191 5.63 10.37 7.54
N THR A 192 5.34 9.49 6.58
CA THR A 192 5.91 8.13 6.52
C THR A 192 7.44 8.17 6.56
N SER A 193 8.05 9.16 5.91
CA SER A 193 9.51 9.36 5.93
C SER A 193 10.03 9.73 7.32
N GLN A 194 9.26 10.51 8.10
CA GLN A 194 9.62 10.87 9.47
C GLN A 194 9.52 9.67 10.42
N VAL A 195 8.50 8.82 10.22
CA VAL A 195 8.36 7.56 10.97
C VAL A 195 9.54 6.63 10.69
N TYR A 196 9.98 6.56 9.43
CA TYR A 196 11.17 5.79 9.05
C TYR A 196 12.45 6.31 9.73
N ILE A 197 12.69 7.63 9.71
CA ILE A 197 13.82 8.25 10.42
C ILE A 197 13.75 7.92 11.91
N ALA A 198 12.58 8.11 12.51
CA ALA A 198 12.33 7.86 13.91
C ALA A 198 12.65 6.40 14.30
N ASP A 199 12.18 5.43 13.52
CA ASP A 199 12.41 4.00 13.76
C ASP A 199 13.91 3.65 13.73
N LYS A 200 14.62 4.04 12.67
CA LYS A 200 16.05 3.78 12.50
C LYS A 200 16.91 4.42 13.59
N VAL A 201 16.67 5.70 13.86
CA VAL A 201 17.45 6.45 14.85
C VAL A 201 17.13 5.98 16.26
N PHE A 202 15.88 5.63 16.56
CA PHE A 202 15.45 5.12 17.86
C PHE A 202 16.20 3.83 18.22
N ASP A 203 16.23 2.85 17.31
CA ASP A 203 16.91 1.57 17.56
C ASP A 203 18.40 1.77 17.82
N GLN A 204 19.08 2.58 17.00
CA GLN A 204 20.51 2.83 17.18
C GLN A 204 20.82 3.54 18.49
N VAL A 205 20.03 4.56 18.87
CA VAL A 205 20.25 5.31 20.12
C VAL A 205 20.00 4.42 21.33
N ARG A 206 18.99 3.54 21.27
CA ARG A 206 18.70 2.55 22.31
C ARG A 206 19.85 1.57 22.50
N ASP A 207 20.42 1.07 21.41
CA ASP A 207 21.50 0.08 21.48
C ASP A 207 22.81 0.71 21.98
N ALA A 208 23.13 1.93 21.55
CA ALA A 208 24.24 2.70 22.09
C ALA A 208 24.07 3.01 23.59
N PHE A 209 22.84 3.31 24.02
CA PHE A 209 22.53 3.54 25.43
C PHE A 209 22.75 2.28 26.27
N LYS A 210 22.24 1.12 25.83
CA LYS A 210 22.50 -0.17 26.49
C LYS A 210 23.99 -0.48 26.59
N ALA A 211 24.75 -0.20 25.53
CA ALA A 211 26.20 -0.40 25.53
C ALA A 211 26.94 0.52 26.53
N MET A 212 26.45 1.74 26.74
CA MET A 212 26.98 2.63 27.78
C MET A 212 26.62 2.12 29.18
N GLU A 213 25.37 1.71 29.40
CA GLU A 213 24.95 1.13 30.69
C GLU A 213 25.75 -0.13 31.03
N ALA A 214 26.07 -0.98 30.05
CA ALA A 214 26.90 -2.16 30.26
C ALA A 214 28.38 -1.85 30.55
N LYS A 215 28.87 -0.65 30.22
CA LYS A 215 30.27 -0.23 30.45
C LYS A 215 30.44 0.59 31.73
N GLU A 216 29.39 1.28 32.16
CA GLU A 216 29.42 2.19 33.32
C GLU A 216 28.74 1.60 34.57
N LEU A 217 28.29 0.34 34.50
CA LEU A 217 27.76 -0.47 35.61
C LEU A 217 28.70 -1.65 35.90
#